data_AF-A0A285ICF5-F1
#
_entry.id   AF-A0A285ICF5-F1
#
_cell.length_a   1.000
_cell.length_b   1.000
_cell.length_c   1.000
_cell.angle_alpha   90.00
_cell.angle_beta   90.00
_cell.angle_gamma   90.00
#
_symmetry.space_group_name_H-M   'P 1'
#
loop_
_entity.id
_entity.type
_entity.pdbx_description
1 polymer ?
#
loop_
_entity_poly.entity_id
_entity_poly.type
_entity_poly.pdbx_seq_one_letter_code
_entity_poly.pdbx_strand_id
1 'polypeptide(L)'
;MGTILVAAATSLPEVVASISAIRINAYDMAVGNVFGSNIFNMVIIIVSDIAYRGGSVLKAVSLTHTLTAILGLILSAIAVIGLFYRSKKTFLTIGWDSITITAIYLFGAYLLFQLGINV
;
A
#
# COMPACT_ATOMS: atom_id res chain seq x y z
N MET A 1 2.93 13.89 10.24
CA MET A 1 1.54 13.87 10.78
C MET A 1 0.48 14.11 9.71
N GLY A 2 0.57 15.18 8.91
CA GLY A 2 -0.45 15.46 7.88
C GLY A 2 -0.56 14.41 6.78
N THR A 3 0.51 13.71 6.49
CA THR A 3 0.65 12.67 5.46
C THR A 3 0.02 11.32 5.80
N ILE A 4 0.02 10.87 7.07
CA ILE A 4 -0.73 9.68 7.50
C ILE A 4 -2.22 9.99 7.33
N LEU A 5 -2.63 11.21 7.66
CA LEU A 5 -4.00 11.68 7.43
C LEU A 5 -4.32 11.72 5.92
N VAL A 6 -3.42 12.27 5.10
CA VAL A 6 -3.58 12.28 3.64
C VAL A 6 -3.64 10.86 3.08
N ALA A 7 -2.73 9.98 3.48
CA ALA A 7 -2.70 8.58 3.04
C ALA A 7 -3.97 7.83 3.45
N ALA A 8 -4.48 8.07 4.65
CA ALA A 8 -5.75 7.52 5.11
C ALA A 8 -6.94 8.08 4.30
N ALA A 9 -6.96 9.39 4.03
CA ALA A 9 -8.01 10.04 3.26
C ALA A 9 -8.01 9.57 1.80
N THR A 10 -6.85 9.44 1.17
CA THR A 10 -6.73 8.99 -0.22
C THR A 10 -7.02 7.51 -0.39
N SER A 11 -6.86 6.69 0.66
CA SER A 11 -7.13 5.24 0.61
C SER A 11 -8.53 4.86 1.12
N LEU A 12 -9.29 5.83 1.64
CA LEU A 12 -10.62 5.59 2.19
C LEU A 12 -11.63 5.10 1.13
N PRO A 13 -11.67 5.68 -0.09
CA PRO A 13 -12.54 5.18 -1.16
C PRO A 13 -12.29 3.70 -1.49
N GLU A 14 -11.03 3.27 -1.51
CA GLU A 14 -10.59 1.92 -1.83
C GLU A 14 -11.01 0.94 -0.74
N VAL A 15 -10.92 1.34 0.54
CA VAL A 15 -11.42 0.55 1.66
C VAL A 15 -12.94 0.37 1.53
N VAL A 16 -13.67 1.43 1.23
CA VAL A 16 -15.13 1.38 1.04
C VAL A 16 -15.50 0.47 -0.14
N ALA A 17 -14.80 0.59 -1.28
CA ALA A 17 -15.01 -0.25 -2.45
C ALA A 17 -14.72 -1.73 -2.17
N SER A 18 -13.61 -2.03 -1.47
CA SER A 18 -13.23 -3.39 -1.10
C SER A 18 -14.25 -4.04 -0.16
N ILE A 19 -14.71 -3.31 0.85
CA ILE A 19 -15.76 -3.78 1.78
C ILE A 19 -17.06 -4.04 1.02
N SER A 20 -17.42 -3.15 0.09
CA SER A 20 -18.63 -3.30 -0.73
C SER A 20 -18.57 -4.54 -1.62
N ALA A 21 -17.42 -4.80 -2.24
CA ALA A 21 -17.16 -6.01 -3.03
C ALA A 21 -17.25 -7.29 -2.18
N ILE A 22 -16.70 -7.28 -0.96
CA ILE A 22 -16.81 -8.41 -0.02
C ILE A 22 -18.28 -8.68 0.36
N ARG A 23 -19.08 -7.62 0.60
CA ARG A 23 -20.50 -7.77 0.97
C ARG A 23 -21.35 -8.44 -0.11
N ILE A 24 -20.95 -8.32 -1.38
CA ILE A 24 -21.61 -8.98 -2.51
C ILE A 24 -20.93 -10.32 -2.90
N ASN A 25 -20.03 -10.85 -2.06
CA ASN A 25 -19.22 -12.05 -2.31
C ASN A 25 -18.30 -11.97 -3.55
N ALA A 26 -17.98 -10.75 -4.01
CA ALA A 26 -17.06 -10.51 -5.12
C ALA A 26 -15.61 -10.39 -4.63
N TYR A 27 -15.07 -11.48 -4.08
CA TYR A 27 -13.72 -11.47 -3.48
C TYR A 27 -12.61 -11.15 -4.48
N ASP A 28 -12.71 -11.64 -5.72
CA ASP A 28 -11.74 -11.34 -6.78
C ASP A 28 -11.74 -9.84 -7.13
N MET A 29 -12.90 -9.18 -7.05
CA MET A 29 -13.02 -7.73 -7.25
C MET A 29 -12.39 -6.96 -6.08
N ALA A 30 -12.56 -7.42 -4.84
CA ALA A 30 -11.92 -6.80 -3.68
C ALA A 30 -10.39 -6.89 -3.77
N VAL A 31 -9.85 -8.05 -4.17
CA VAL A 31 -8.41 -8.23 -4.42
C VAL A 31 -7.94 -7.34 -5.58
N GLY A 32 -8.69 -7.33 -6.69
CA GLY A 32 -8.41 -6.49 -7.85
C GLY A 32 -8.37 -5.01 -7.52
N ASN A 33 -9.25 -4.53 -6.64
CA ASN A 33 -9.25 -3.15 -6.16
C ASN A 33 -7.96 -2.82 -5.39
N VAL A 34 -7.55 -3.65 -4.42
CA VAL A 34 -6.35 -3.39 -3.60
C VAL A 34 -5.08 -3.32 -4.46
N PHE A 35 -4.86 -4.30 -5.34
CA PHE A 35 -3.65 -4.32 -6.18
C PHE A 35 -3.74 -3.35 -7.35
N GLY A 36 -4.93 -3.18 -7.94
CA GLY A 36 -5.19 -2.26 -9.04
C GLY A 36 -4.92 -0.81 -8.65
N SER A 37 -5.35 -0.38 -7.46
CA SER A 37 -5.08 0.97 -6.95
C SER A 37 -3.58 1.22 -6.71
N ASN A 38 -2.84 0.23 -6.20
CA ASN A 38 -1.39 0.34 -6.04
C ASN A 38 -0.67 0.50 -7.40
N ILE A 39 -1.09 -0.25 -8.42
CA ILE A 39 -0.55 -0.12 -9.78
C ILE A 39 -0.93 1.24 -10.38
N PHE A 40 -2.19 1.66 -10.22
CA PHE A 40 -2.68 2.95 -10.71
C PHE A 40 -1.88 4.12 -10.13
N ASN A 41 -1.56 4.09 -8.83
CA ASN A 41 -0.71 5.09 -8.19
C ASN A 41 0.68 5.20 -8.85
N MET A 42 1.27 4.07 -9.25
CA MET A 42 2.57 4.07 -9.96
C MET A 42 2.41 4.61 -11.39
N VAL A 43 1.31 4.30 -12.07
CA VAL A 43 1.02 4.81 -13.42
C VAL A 43 0.83 6.33 -13.40
N ILE A 44 0.17 6.88 -12.37
CA ILE A 44 0.02 8.35 -12.22
C ILE A 44 1.40 9.03 -12.20
N ILE A 45 2.39 8.45 -11.53
CA ILE A 45 3.75 9.02 -11.50
C ILE A 45 4.34 9.04 -12.91
N ILE A 46 4.20 7.96 -13.69
CA ILE A 46 4.70 7.87 -15.07
C ILE A 46 4.03 8.93 -15.96
N VAL A 47 2.70 9.04 -15.88
CA VAL A 47 1.95 10.04 -16.65
C VAL A 47 2.33 11.46 -16.24
N SER A 48 2.53 11.69 -14.94
CA SER A 48 2.98 12.98 -14.41
C SER A 48 4.38 13.33 -14.91
N ASP A 49 5.27 12.35 -15.05
CA ASP A 49 6.62 12.52 -15.61
C ASP A 49 6.57 13.03 -17.06
N ILE A 50 5.64 12.53 -17.88
CA ILE A 50 5.44 12.98 -19.26
C ILE A 50 4.94 14.42 -19.32
N ALA A 51 4.03 14.79 -18.40
CA ALA A 51 3.48 16.14 -18.34
C ALA A 51 4.47 17.17 -17.74
N TYR A 52 5.42 16.71 -16.93
CA TYR A 52 6.36 17.57 -16.21
C TYR A 52 7.55 17.97 -17.10
N ARG A 53 7.69 19.27 -17.35
CA ARG A 53 8.74 19.82 -18.23
C ARG A 53 10.09 20.04 -17.54
N GLY A 54 10.18 19.77 -16.23
CA GLY A 54 11.36 20.04 -15.39
C GLY A 54 12.37 18.89 -15.27
N GLY A 55 12.21 17.80 -16.03
CA GLY A 55 12.99 16.57 -15.89
C GLY A 55 12.17 15.46 -15.23
N SER A 56 12.82 14.43 -14.66
CA SER A 56 12.08 13.35 -14.01
C SER A 56 11.61 13.74 -12.61
N VAL A 57 10.32 13.54 -12.32
CA VAL A 57 9.68 13.68 -11.00
C VAL A 57 10.43 12.87 -9.94
N LEU A 58 10.99 11.71 -10.32
CA LEU A 58 11.77 10.86 -9.41
C LEU A 58 13.08 11.51 -8.94
N LYS A 59 13.66 12.45 -9.70
CA LYS A 59 14.85 13.19 -9.26
C LYS A 59 14.55 14.22 -8.17
N ALA A 60 13.30 14.66 -8.05
CA ALA A 60 12.87 15.59 -7.01
C ALA A 60 12.55 14.89 -5.67
N VAL A 61 12.56 13.54 -5.64
CA VAL A 61 12.28 12.77 -4.43
C VAL A 61 13.48 12.82 -3.49
N SER A 62 13.24 13.25 -2.25
CA SER A 62 14.27 13.22 -1.21
C SER A 62 14.66 11.78 -0.84
N LEU A 63 15.96 11.56 -0.59
CA LEU A 63 16.50 10.29 -0.07
C LEU A 63 15.83 9.86 1.26
N THR A 64 15.22 10.81 1.97
CA THR A 64 14.42 10.55 3.17
C THR A 64 13.28 9.56 2.93
N HIS A 65 12.74 9.45 1.71
CA HIS A 65 11.65 8.52 1.36
C HIS A 65 12.13 7.12 0.96
N THR A 66 13.43 6.82 1.05
CA THR A 66 13.97 5.49 0.71
C THR A 66 13.37 4.41 1.63
N LEU A 67 13.22 4.71 2.92
CA LEU A 67 12.71 3.75 3.88
C LEU A 67 11.22 3.46 3.67
N THR A 68 10.41 4.47 3.34
CA THR A 68 8.99 4.29 2.97
C THR A 68 8.85 3.46 1.70
N ALA A 69 9.73 3.66 0.72
CA ALA A 69 9.72 2.88 -0.52
C ALA A 69 10.07 1.40 -0.27
N ILE A 70 11.11 1.12 0.52
CA ILE A 70 11.51 -0.26 0.87
C ILE A 70 10.38 -0.96 1.65
N LEU A 71 9.77 -0.29 2.63
CA LEU A 71 8.63 -0.85 3.36
C LEU A 71 7.45 -1.16 2.42
N GLY A 72 7.11 -0.25 1.51
CA GLY A 72 6.06 -0.49 0.51
C GLY A 72 6.34 -1.69 -0.39
N LEU A 73 7.58 -1.87 -0.83
CA LEU A 73 8.02 -3.03 -1.62
C LEU A 73 7.90 -4.34 -0.83
N ILE A 74 8.34 -4.35 0.43
CA ILE A 74 8.25 -5.54 1.30
C ILE A 74 6.79 -5.92 1.52
N LEU A 75 5.94 -4.96 1.88
CA LEU A 75 4.51 -5.22 2.12
C LEU A 75 3.82 -5.74 0.84
N SER A 76 4.12 -5.15 -0.31
CA SER A 76 3.58 -5.59 -1.60
C SER A 76 4.05 -7.01 -1.96
N ALA A 77 5.33 -7.32 -1.72
CA ALA A 77 5.85 -8.66 -1.95
C ALA A 77 5.16 -9.71 -1.07
N ILE A 78 4.95 -9.41 0.22
CA ILE A 78 4.25 -10.31 1.14
C ILE A 78 2.79 -10.49 0.70
N ALA A 79 2.12 -9.43 0.27
CA ALA A 79 0.74 -9.52 -0.24
C ALA A 79 0.64 -10.40 -1.49
N VAL A 80 1.59 -10.27 -2.44
CA VAL A 80 1.67 -11.14 -3.62
C VAL A 80 1.94 -12.59 -3.22
N ILE A 81 2.90 -12.83 -2.32
CA ILE A 81 3.22 -14.18 -1.82
C ILE A 81 2.00 -14.80 -1.13
N GLY A 82 1.28 -14.04 -0.30
CA GLY A 82 0.05 -14.49 0.37
C GLY A 82 -1.03 -14.93 -0.62
N LEU A 83 -1.18 -14.19 -1.73
CA LEU A 83 -2.11 -14.52 -2.80
C LEU A 83 -1.75 -15.85 -3.49
N PHE A 84 -0.46 -16.08 -3.79
CA PHE A 84 0.01 -17.32 -4.43
C PHE A 84 -0.02 -18.52 -3.47
N TYR A 85 0.35 -18.33 -2.21
CA TYR A 85 0.46 -19.41 -1.22
C TYR A 85 -0.91 -19.83 -0.66
N ARG A 86 -1.96 -19.02 -0.86
CA ARG A 86 -3.37 -19.27 -0.51
C ARG A 86 -3.49 -20.01 0.84
N SER A 87 -2.99 -19.37 1.90
CA SER A 87 -2.89 -19.98 3.22
C SER A 87 -4.27 -20.42 3.72
N LYS A 88 -4.49 -21.74 3.82
CA LYS A 88 -5.73 -22.32 4.36
C LYS A 88 -5.85 -22.18 5.88
N LYS A 89 -4.80 -21.68 6.56
CA LYS A 89 -4.80 -21.47 8.00
C LYS A 89 -5.28 -20.05 8.29
N THR A 90 -6.52 -19.95 8.73
CA THR A 90 -7.12 -18.73 9.26
C THR A 90 -7.00 -18.71 10.78
N PHE A 91 -6.54 -17.59 11.34
CA PHE A 91 -6.63 -17.30 12.76
C PHE A 91 -7.67 -16.18 12.91
N LEU A 92 -8.74 -16.39 13.69
CA LEU A 92 -9.82 -15.40 13.86
C LEU A 92 -10.36 -14.87 12.51
N THR A 93 -10.65 -15.76 11.55
CA THR A 93 -11.10 -15.41 10.17
C THR A 93 -10.10 -14.59 9.32
N ILE A 94 -8.91 -14.28 9.83
CA ILE A 94 -7.85 -13.54 9.14
C ILE A 94 -6.72 -14.50 8.76
N GLY A 95 -6.21 -14.40 7.54
CA GLY A 95 -5.05 -15.18 7.09
C GLY A 95 -3.75 -14.73 7.78
N TRP A 96 -2.82 -15.66 7.99
CA TRP A 96 -1.50 -15.35 8.57
C TRP A 96 -0.74 -14.27 7.79
N ASP A 97 -0.91 -14.24 6.48
CA ASP A 97 -0.42 -13.22 5.57
C ASP A 97 -0.91 -11.81 5.95
N SER A 98 -2.20 -11.63 6.20
CA SER A 98 -2.76 -10.35 6.62
C SER A 98 -2.26 -9.90 8.00
N ILE A 99 -2.05 -10.85 8.92
CA ILE A 99 -1.46 -10.55 10.24
C ILE A 99 -0.02 -10.08 10.07
N THR A 100 0.78 -10.77 9.25
CA THR A 100 2.16 -10.40 8.97
C THR A 100 2.27 -9.03 8.30
N ILE A 101 1.43 -8.75 7.31
CA ILE A 101 1.35 -7.43 6.65
C ILE A 101 1.04 -6.34 7.68
N THR A 102 0.03 -6.56 8.53
CA THR A 102 -0.38 -5.57 9.54
C THR A 102 0.73 -5.32 10.55
N ALA A 103 1.39 -6.37 11.04
CA ALA A 103 2.48 -6.25 12.01
C ALA A 103 3.69 -5.47 11.42
N ILE A 104 4.10 -5.80 10.19
CA ILE A 104 5.22 -5.13 9.52
C ILE A 104 4.87 -3.68 9.20
N TYR A 105 3.63 -3.41 8.77
CA TYR A 105 3.17 -2.04 8.53
C TYR A 105 3.23 -1.19 9.79
N LEU A 106 2.70 -1.67 10.92
CA LEU A 106 2.72 -0.95 12.20
C LEU A 106 4.14 -0.74 12.71
N PHE A 107 5.00 -1.76 12.61
CA PHE A 107 6.41 -1.64 12.98
C PHE A 107 7.15 -0.64 12.09
N GLY A 108 6.95 -0.69 10.78
CA GLY A 108 7.54 0.24 9.82
C GLY A 108 7.07 1.68 10.06
N ALA A 109 5.78 1.88 10.31
CA ALA A 109 5.21 3.18 10.67
C ALA A 109 5.80 3.73 11.98
N TYR A 110 5.99 2.88 12.99
CA TYR A 110 6.65 3.25 14.25
C TYR A 110 8.11 3.65 14.04
N LEU A 111 8.86 2.88 13.23
CA LEU A 111 10.26 3.14 12.95
C LEU A 111 10.44 4.45 12.17
N LEU A 112 9.56 4.71 11.20
CA LEU A 112 9.50 5.98 10.47
C LEU A 112 9.23 7.17 11.41
N PHE A 113 8.29 7.00 12.34
CA PHE A 113 7.98 8.02 13.35
C PHE A 113 9.17 8.32 14.27
N GLN A 114 9.91 7.31 14.71
CA GLN A 114 11.10 7.49 15.54
C GLN A 114 12.26 8.19 14.80
N LEU A 115 12.46 7.89 13.52
CA LEU A 115 13.55 8.46 12.73
C LEU A 115 13.35 9.94 12.38
N GLY A 116 12.24 10.57 12.82
CA GLY A 116 11.93 11.96 12.48
C GLY A 116 11.75 12.19 10.98
N ILE A 117 11.66 11.10 10.21
CA ILE A 117 11.20 11.15 8.84
C ILE A 117 9.74 11.53 8.98
N ASN A 118 9.44 12.79 8.65
CA ASN A 118 8.08 13.21 8.40
C ASN A 118 7.61 12.41 7.19
N VAL A 119 7.16 11.18 7.45
CA VAL A 119 6.18 10.50 6.62
C VAL A 119 5.14 11.53 6.38
#